data_AF-A0A975QYR6-F1
#
_entry.id   AF-A0A975QYR6-F1
#
_cell.length_a   1.000
_cell.length_b   1.000
_cell.length_c   1.000
_cell.angle_alpha   90.00
_cell.angle_beta   90.00
_cell.angle_gamma   90.00
#
_symmetry.space_group_name_H-M   'P 1'
#
loop_
_entity.id
_entity.type
_entity.pdbx_description
1 polymer ?
#
loop_
_entity_poly.entity_id
_entity_poly.type
_entity_poly.pdbx_seq_one_letter_code
_entity_poly.pdbx_strand_id
1 'polypeptide(L)'
;MGRPKGKSNKSNRHWSKEDKHEYIKLISEGHFSMTQIATDNDISVGMLSTWVKKYNEGGLEALENNRKQRNPLIKYQRRKTLTPYEHLEYENAKLRIENERLKKVTEKEVKAIRQKQSNKKNSKS
;
A
#
# COMPACT_ATOMS: atom_id res chain seq x y z
N MET A 1 -28.18 -27.89 -3.54
CA MET A 1 -28.19 -26.77 -2.57
C MET A 1 -26.95 -25.92 -2.79
N GLY A 2 -27.09 -24.72 -3.36
CA GLY A 2 -25.97 -23.81 -3.64
C GLY A 2 -25.48 -23.08 -2.39
N ARG A 3 -24.18 -22.77 -2.32
CA ARG A 3 -23.55 -22.04 -1.21
C ARG A 3 -24.24 -20.67 -1.02
N PRO A 4 -24.71 -20.33 0.19
CA PRO A 4 -25.36 -19.05 0.43
C PRO A 4 -24.40 -17.90 0.10
N LYS A 5 -24.92 -16.85 -0.53
CA LYS A 5 -24.17 -15.64 -0.86
C LYS A 5 -23.63 -15.03 0.43
N GLY A 6 -22.30 -14.83 0.49
CA GLY A 6 -21.66 -14.15 1.62
C GLY A 6 -22.26 -12.75 1.83
N LYS A 7 -22.34 -12.31 3.10
CA LYS A 7 -22.80 -10.97 3.47
C LYS A 7 -22.14 -9.92 2.56
N SER A 8 -22.93 -8.98 2.04
CA SER A 8 -22.45 -7.94 1.14
C SER A 8 -21.20 -7.27 1.74
N ASN A 9 -20.14 -7.22 0.95
CA ASN A 9 -18.88 -6.63 1.40
C ASN A 9 -19.10 -5.12 1.59
N LYS A 10 -19.33 -4.66 2.82
CA LYS A 10 -19.40 -3.22 3.20
C LYS A 10 -18.04 -2.52 3.04
N SER A 11 -17.16 -3.02 2.17
CA SER A 11 -15.70 -2.81 2.17
C SER A 11 -15.23 -1.56 1.43
N ASN A 12 -16.13 -0.63 1.08
CA ASN A 12 -15.74 0.62 0.43
C ASN A 12 -15.62 1.78 1.40
N ARG A 13 -15.61 1.53 2.72
CA ARG A 13 -15.30 2.56 3.70
C ARG A 13 -13.84 2.98 3.57
N HIS A 14 -13.63 4.29 3.49
CA HIS A 14 -12.30 4.90 3.50
C HIS A 14 -12.04 5.43 4.92
N TRP A 15 -10.87 5.13 5.46
CA TRP A 15 -10.38 5.70 6.72
C TRP A 15 -9.18 6.56 6.40
N SER A 16 -9.22 7.82 6.85
CA SER A 16 -8.11 8.75 6.67
C SER A 16 -6.87 8.27 7.46
N LYS A 17 -5.73 8.91 7.24
CA LYS A 17 -4.51 8.59 8.01
C LYS A 17 -4.70 9.01 9.48
N GLU A 18 -5.40 10.13 9.65
CA GLU A 18 -5.68 10.81 10.89
C GLU A 18 -6.67 10.00 11.75
N ASP A 19 -7.77 9.50 11.15
CA ASP A 19 -8.77 8.68 11.86
C ASP A 19 -8.11 7.42 12.45
N LYS A 20 -7.25 6.76 11.65
CA LYS A 20 -6.52 5.57 12.09
C LYS A 20 -5.59 5.89 13.25
N HIS A 21 -4.92 7.04 13.20
CA HIS A 21 -3.99 7.46 14.24
C HIS A 21 -4.71 7.74 15.55
N GLU A 22 -5.87 8.40 15.50
CA GLU A 22 -6.71 8.65 16.67
C GLU A 22 -7.14 7.35 17.35
N TYR A 23 -7.62 6.37 16.58
CA TYR A 23 -8.00 5.06 17.13
C TYR A 23 -6.82 4.33 17.78
N ILE A 24 -5.64 4.37 17.16
CA ILE A 24 -4.43 3.76 17.73
C ILE A 24 -4.03 4.45 19.02
N LYS A 25 -4.12 5.79 19.06
CA LYS A 25 -3.83 6.58 20.26
C LYS A 25 -4.75 6.20 21.42
N LEU A 26 -6.06 6.13 21.17
CA LEU A 26 -7.05 5.71 22.17
C LEU A 26 -6.80 4.29 22.72
N ILE A 27 -6.33 3.37 21.88
CA ILE A 27 -5.93 2.01 22.30
C ILE A 27 -4.65 2.06 23.12
N SER A 28 -3.65 2.82 22.66
CA SER A 28 -2.32 2.89 23.29
C SER A 28 -2.35 3.57 24.66
N GLU A 29 -3.23 4.56 24.84
CA GLU A 29 -3.44 5.27 26.10
C GLU A 29 -4.35 4.49 27.07
N GLY A 30 -4.92 3.37 26.62
CA GLY A 30 -5.80 2.52 27.44
C GLY A 30 -7.20 3.10 27.67
N HIS A 31 -7.57 4.15 26.95
CA HIS A 31 -8.90 4.78 27.06
C HIS A 31 -10.02 3.84 26.59
N PHE A 32 -9.75 3.04 25.55
CA PHE A 32 -10.72 2.10 25.00
C PHE A 32 -10.06 0.78 24.62
N SER A 33 -10.80 -0.32 24.82
CA SER A 33 -10.35 -1.62 24.30
C SER A 33 -10.48 -1.65 22.77
N MET A 34 -9.62 -2.45 22.12
CA MET A 34 -9.67 -2.63 20.66
C MET A 34 -11.03 -3.16 20.17
N THR A 35 -11.71 -3.99 20.98
CA THR A 35 -13.05 -4.51 20.70
C THR A 35 -14.12 -3.43 20.76
N GLN A 36 -13.99 -2.49 21.70
CA GLN A 36 -14.93 -1.37 21.85
C GLN A 36 -14.83 -0.43 20.65
N ILE A 37 -13.61 0.01 20.30
CA ILE A 37 -13.40 0.86 19.11
C ILE A 37 -13.86 0.16 17.84
N ALA A 38 -13.59 -1.15 17.70
CA ALA A 38 -14.04 -1.95 16.57
C ALA A 38 -15.57 -1.93 16.42
N THR A 39 -16.29 -2.10 17.52
CA THR A 39 -17.76 -2.13 17.53
C THR A 39 -18.33 -0.75 17.24
N ASP A 40 -17.84 0.28 17.92
CA ASP A 40 -18.36 1.65 17.82
C ASP A 40 -18.12 2.26 16.43
N ASN A 41 -17.01 1.90 15.78
CA ASN A 41 -16.63 2.45 14.48
C ASN A 41 -16.95 1.52 13.30
N ASP A 42 -17.59 0.36 13.51
CA ASP A 42 -17.83 -0.67 12.48
C ASP A 42 -16.52 -1.05 11.74
N ILE A 43 -15.47 -1.29 12.53
CA ILE A 43 -14.12 -1.68 12.07
C ILE A 43 -13.86 -3.09 12.58
N SER A 44 -13.22 -3.95 11.79
CA SER A 44 -12.82 -5.26 12.32
C SER A 44 -11.66 -5.13 13.30
N VAL A 45 -11.69 -5.92 14.38
CA VAL A 45 -10.60 -5.98 15.38
C VAL A 45 -9.25 -6.30 14.71
N GLY A 46 -9.24 -7.20 13.73
CA GLY A 46 -8.02 -7.52 12.97
C GLY A 46 -7.46 -6.36 12.15
N MET A 47 -8.31 -5.44 11.70
CA MET A 47 -7.89 -4.24 10.99
C MET A 47 -7.26 -3.21 11.93
N LEU A 48 -7.83 -3.00 13.11
CA LEU A 48 -7.19 -2.18 14.16
C LEU A 48 -5.84 -2.75 14.56
N SER A 49 -5.75 -4.07 14.79
CA SER A 49 -4.48 -4.74 15.10
C SER A 49 -3.43 -4.52 14.02
N THR A 50 -3.83 -4.58 12.75
CA THR A 50 -2.95 -4.31 11.61
C THR A 50 -2.46 -2.86 11.59
N TRP A 51 -3.32 -1.89 11.91
CA TRP A 51 -2.93 -0.48 11.97
C TRP A 51 -1.98 -0.20 13.13
N VAL A 52 -2.25 -0.73 14.32
CA VAL A 52 -1.34 -0.63 15.48
C VAL A 52 0.04 -1.17 15.13
N LYS A 53 0.10 -2.37 14.51
CA LYS A 53 1.37 -2.96 14.07
C LYS A 53 2.12 -2.07 13.07
N LYS A 54 1.43 -1.56 12.05
CA LYS A 54 2.03 -0.66 11.05
C LYS A 54 2.56 0.62 11.68
N TYR A 55 1.81 1.21 12.60
CA TYR A 55 2.22 2.42 13.31
C TYR A 55 3.49 2.17 14.15
N ASN A 56 3.59 1.03 14.83
CA ASN A 56 4.79 0.68 15.60
C ASN A 56 6.02 0.46 14.71
N GLU A 57 5.85 -0.05 13.49
CA GLU A 57 6.96 -0.32 12.56
C GLU A 57 7.41 0.90 11.77
N GLY A 58 6.50 1.80 11.40
CA GLY A 58 6.78 2.90 10.46
C GLY A 58 6.09 4.23 10.76
N GLY A 59 5.56 4.39 11.98
CA GLY A 59 4.94 5.63 12.44
C GLY A 59 3.68 6.01 11.66
N LEU A 60 3.38 7.31 11.65
CA LEU A 60 2.18 7.87 11.02
C LEU A 60 2.13 7.59 9.51
N GLU A 61 3.27 7.69 8.82
CA GLU A 61 3.36 7.48 7.37
C GLU A 61 3.02 6.05 6.95
N ALA A 62 3.26 5.06 7.81
CA ALA A 62 2.87 3.68 7.54
C ALA A 62 1.34 3.44 7.55
N LEU A 63 0.56 4.38 8.10
CA LEU A 63 -0.90 4.33 8.11
C LEU A 63 -1.52 4.87 6.81
N GLU A 64 -0.71 5.54 5.97
CA GLU A 64 -1.16 6.07 4.70
C GLU A 64 -1.66 4.94 3.80
N ASN A 65 -2.78 5.20 3.11
CA ASN A 65 -3.39 4.22 2.24
C ASN A 65 -2.61 4.13 0.93
N ASN A 66 -1.57 3.29 0.92
CA ASN A 66 -0.79 2.96 -0.25
C ASN A 66 -1.60 2.07 -1.21
N ARG A 67 -2.62 2.66 -1.86
CA ARG A 67 -3.29 2.00 -2.98
C ARG A 67 -2.27 1.92 -4.11
N LYS A 68 -1.77 0.72 -4.37
CA LYS A 68 -0.99 0.45 -5.59
C LYS A 68 -1.80 0.97 -6.78
N GLN A 69 -1.17 1.79 -7.61
CA GLN A 69 -1.78 2.24 -8.84
C GLN A 69 -2.22 1.01 -9.63
N ARG A 70 -3.50 0.98 -10.01
CA ARG A 70 -4.07 -0.14 -10.76
C ARG A 70 -3.30 -0.29 -12.07
N ASN A 71 -2.94 -1.51 -12.44
CA ASN A 71 -2.18 -1.78 -13.66
C ASN A 71 -2.88 -1.11 -14.86
N PRO A 72 -2.23 -0.14 -15.54
CA PRO A 72 -2.85 0.61 -16.63
C PRO A 72 -3.22 -0.30 -17.81
N LEU A 73 -2.59 -1.47 -17.95
CA LEU A 73 -2.86 -2.42 -19.01
C LEU A 73 -4.21 -3.15 -18.86
N ILE A 74 -4.86 -3.09 -17.68
CA ILE A 74 -6.16 -3.75 -17.45
C ILE A 74 -7.24 -3.22 -18.39
N LYS A 75 -7.17 -1.94 -18.80
CA LYS A 75 -8.09 -1.34 -19.78
C LYS A 75 -8.13 -2.13 -21.10
N TYR A 76 -7.02 -2.75 -21.48
CA TYR A 76 -6.86 -3.42 -22.77
C TYR A 76 -7.06 -4.94 -22.69
N GLN A 77 -7.12 -5.54 -21.50
CA GLN A 77 -7.16 -7.01 -21.31
C GLN A 77 -8.32 -7.71 -22.03
N ARG A 78 -9.47 -7.02 -22.19
CA ARG A 78 -10.68 -7.59 -22.82
C ARG A 78 -10.90 -7.09 -24.25
N ARG A 79 -10.01 -6.25 -24.78
CA ARG A 79 -10.11 -5.72 -26.14
C ARG A 79 -9.55 -6.75 -27.13
N LYS A 80 -10.34 -7.09 -28.16
CA LYS A 80 -9.89 -7.98 -29.25
C LYS A 80 -9.08 -7.24 -30.31
N THR A 81 -9.37 -5.96 -30.49
CA THR A 81 -8.69 -5.05 -31.42
C THR A 81 -8.46 -3.71 -30.73
N LEU A 82 -7.37 -3.04 -31.10
CA LEU A 82 -6.99 -1.72 -30.62
C LEU A 82 -6.94 -0.77 -31.83
N THR A 83 -7.42 0.46 -31.65
CA THR A 83 -7.14 1.53 -32.60
C THR A 83 -5.64 1.87 -32.60
N PRO A 84 -5.10 2.52 -33.64
CA PRO A 84 -3.70 2.94 -33.65
C PRO A 84 -3.31 3.78 -32.43
N TYR A 85 -4.20 4.67 -32.00
CA TYR A 85 -3.99 5.48 -30.81
C TYR A 85 -3.97 4.65 -29.53
N GLU A 86 -4.92 3.71 -29.36
CA GLU A 86 -4.92 2.82 -28.19
C GLU A 86 -3.70 1.88 -28.19
N HIS A 87 -3.19 1.48 -29.36
CA HIS A 87 -1.96 0.70 -29.45
C HIS A 87 -0.75 1.51 -28.93
N LEU A 88 -0.66 2.78 -29.29
CA LEU A 88 0.35 3.70 -28.74
C LEU A 88 0.19 3.89 -27.24
N GLU A 89 -1.03 4.09 -26.74
CA GLU A 89 -1.30 4.18 -25.29
C GLU A 89 -0.86 2.91 -24.55
N TYR A 90 -1.14 1.73 -25.13
CA TYR A 90 -0.75 0.43 -24.59
C TYR A 90 0.77 0.27 -24.49
N GLU A 91 1.49 0.54 -25.58
CA GLU A 91 2.95 0.45 -25.60
C GLU A 91 3.59 1.48 -24.66
N ASN A 92 3.06 2.71 -24.61
CA ASN A 92 3.54 3.71 -23.66
C ASN A 92 3.35 3.25 -22.20
N ALA A 93 2.19 2.69 -21.86
CA ALA A 93 1.93 2.14 -20.53
C ALA A 93 2.88 0.98 -20.18
N LYS A 94 3.15 0.08 -21.14
CA LYS A 94 4.11 -1.02 -20.98
C LYS A 94 5.53 -0.51 -20.76
N LEU A 95 5.95 0.48 -21.54
CA LEU A 95 7.26 1.14 -21.40
C LEU A 95 7.40 1.84 -20.05
N ARG A 96 6.36 2.51 -19.56
CA ARG A 96 6.38 3.15 -18.23
C ARG A 96 6.58 2.13 -17.11
N ILE A 97 5.92 0.98 -17.21
CA ILE A 97 6.10 -0.12 -16.25
C ILE A 97 7.55 -0.63 -16.27
N GLU A 98 8.11 -0.89 -17.46
CA GLU A 98 9.50 -1.37 -17.56
C GLU A 98 10.50 -0.31 -17.08
N ASN A 99 10.29 0.96 -17.43
CA ASN A 99 11.12 2.06 -16.94
C ASN A 99 11.08 2.18 -15.42
N GLU A 100 9.92 2.03 -14.78
CA GLU A 100 9.81 2.01 -13.32
C GLU A 100 10.56 0.80 -12.72
N ARG A 101 10.46 -0.37 -13.35
CA ARG A 101 11.17 -1.59 -12.94
C ARG A 101 12.69 -1.38 -13.00
N LEU A 102 13.19 -0.82 -14.09
CA LEU A 102 14.60 -0.51 -14.29
C LEU A 102 15.10 0.52 -13.27
N LYS A 103 14.34 1.60 -13.03
CA LYS A 103 14.68 2.61 -12.00
C LYS A 103 14.83 1.99 -10.61
N LYS A 104 13.94 1.08 -10.22
CA LYS A 104 14.05 0.39 -8.91
C LYS A 104 15.29 -0.48 -8.81
N VAL A 105 15.74 -1.08 -9.90
CA VAL A 105 16.99 -1.87 -9.94
C VAL A 105 18.19 -0.95 -9.78
N THR A 106 18.27 0.14 -10.56
CA THR A 106 19.38 1.08 -10.51
C THR A 106 19.46 1.78 -9.16
N GLU A 107 18.34 2.17 -8.56
CA GLU A 107 18.30 2.76 -7.22
C GLU A 107 18.88 1.84 -6.14
N LYS A 108 18.62 0.53 -6.23
CA LYS A 108 19.19 -0.46 -5.30
C LYS A 108 20.70 -0.57 -5.47
N GLU A 109 21.18 -0.61 -6.71
CA GLU A 109 22.61 -0.64 -7.01
C GLU A 109 23.32 0.61 -6.50
N VAL A 110 22.77 1.80 -6.77
CA VAL A 110 23.29 3.08 -6.29
C VAL A 110 23.33 3.13 -4.76
N LYS A 111 22.27 2.68 -4.08
CA LYS A 111 22.25 2.60 -2.61
C LYS A 111 23.32 1.66 -2.08
N ALA A 112 23.52 0.50 -2.70
CA ALA A 112 24.56 -0.45 -2.31
C ALA A 112 25.97 0.12 -2.50
N ILE A 113 26.21 0.83 -3.61
CA ILE A 113 27.49 1.53 -3.86
C ILE A 113 27.74 2.59 -2.79
N ARG A 114 26.73 3.42 -2.48
CA ARG A 114 26.84 4.46 -1.45
C ARG A 114 27.16 3.88 -0.06
N GLN A 115 26.53 2.77 0.31
CA GLN A 115 26.81 2.07 1.58
C GLN A 115 28.24 1.49 1.62
N LYS A 116 28.72 0.90 0.52
CA LYS A 116 30.11 0.42 0.44
C LYS A 116 31.11 1.57 0.63
N GLN A 117 30.84 2.73 0.03
CA GLN A 117 31.68 3.92 0.18
C GLN A 117 31.67 4.48 1.61
N SER A 118 30.51 4.53 2.29
CA SER A 118 30.43 4.99 3.68
C SER A 118 31.17 4.03 4.63
N ASN A 119 31.00 2.73 4.46
CA ASN A 119 31.68 1.74 5.30
C ASN A 119 33.21 1.81 5.13
N LYS A 120 33.70 2.01 3.90
CA LYS A 120 35.13 2.19 3.62
C LYS A 120 35.72 3.48 4.22
N LYS A 121 34.91 4.53 4.36
CA LYS A 121 35.33 5.77 5.03
C LYS A 121 35.42 5.54 6.55
N ASN A 122 34.41 4.90 7.14
CA ASN A 122 34.40 4.62 8.58
C ASN A 122 35.49 3.63 9.00
N SER A 123 35.92 2.71 8.14
CA SER A 123 37.01 1.76 8.46
C SER A 123 38.42 2.33 8.32
N LYS A 124 38.55 3.59 7.89
CA LYS A 124 39.84 4.29 7.69
C LYS A 124 40.07 5.43 8.70
N SER A 125 39.10 5.67 9.58
CA SER A 125 39.19 6.60 10.70
C SER A 125 39.45 5.84 12.00
#